data_AF-A0A3D0UN98-F1
#
_entry.id   AF-A0A3D0UN98-F1
#
_cell.length_a   1.000
_cell.length_b   1.000
_cell.length_c   1.000
_cell.angle_alpha   90.00
_cell.angle_beta   90.00
_cell.angle_gamma   90.00
#
_symmetry.space_group_name_H-M   'P 1'
#
loop_
_entity.id
_entity.type
_entity.pdbx_description
1 polymer ?
#
loop_
_entity_poly.entity_id
_entity_poly.type
_entity_poly.pdbx_seq_one_letter_code
_entity_poly.pdbx_strand_id
1 'polypeptide(L)'
;MRPNNELVSEIWNDDTTGFPFSGQPKQDIRSDIALTWGPLYRVWYETDGAEGLEPPDDIKRMVEIIDEAKVSDRDRQIELAQELFQIWVDSLYEIGTVGLTPMVQGVLVVNDNLMNVPEVAGNDWPLRTPGDTRPEQYFFTQ
;
A
#
# COMPACT_ATOMS: atom_id res chain seq x y z
N MET A 1 4.01 7.03 -19.25
CA MET A 1 3.67 5.62 -19.53
C MET A 1 2.38 5.24 -18.82
N ARG A 2 2.35 5.05 -17.49
CA ARG A 2 1.11 4.67 -16.76
C ARG A 2 -0.05 5.67 -16.93
N PRO A 3 0.14 7.00 -16.73
CA PRO A 3 -0.96 7.97 -16.88
C PRO A 3 -1.48 8.10 -18.32
N ASN A 4 -0.66 7.73 -19.31
CA ASN A 4 -1.06 7.78 -20.71
C ASN A 4 -1.92 6.57 -21.13
N ASN A 5 -2.12 5.59 -20.23
CA ASN A 5 -2.85 4.36 -20.51
C ASN A 5 -2.27 3.57 -21.72
N GLU A 6 -0.94 3.59 -21.88
CA GLU A 6 -0.21 2.94 -22.98
C GLU A 6 0.24 1.51 -22.64
N LEU A 7 0.14 1.10 -21.38
CA LEU A 7 0.57 -0.20 -20.89
C LEU A 7 -0.63 -1.16 -20.83
N VAL A 8 -0.48 -2.35 -21.40
CA VAL A 8 -1.51 -3.40 -21.36
C VAL A 8 -1.43 -4.20 -20.05
N SER A 9 -0.21 -4.44 -19.58
CA SER A 9 0.06 -5.16 -18.33
C SER A 9 1.44 -4.75 -17.81
N GLU A 10 1.60 -4.77 -16.49
CA GLU A 10 2.83 -4.42 -15.81
C GLU A 10 3.12 -5.47 -14.74
N ILE A 11 4.40 -5.79 -14.56
CA ILE A 11 4.86 -6.62 -13.45
C ILE A 11 5.54 -5.68 -12.45
N TRP A 12 5.00 -5.65 -11.24
CA TRP A 12 5.53 -4.87 -10.13
C TRP A 12 5.33 -5.64 -8.81
N ASN A 13 5.91 -5.17 -7.72
CA ASN A 13 5.64 -5.71 -6.39
C ASN A 13 4.36 -5.09 -5.79
N ASP A 14 3.73 -5.77 -4.84
CA ASP A 14 2.59 -5.27 -4.03
C ASP A 14 3.03 -4.85 -2.61
N ASP A 15 3.90 -3.83 -2.51
CA ASP A 15 4.24 -3.16 -1.23
C ASP A 15 3.11 -2.27 -0.67
N THR A 16 3.28 -1.77 0.56
CA THR A 16 2.32 -0.88 1.27
C THR A 16 1.00 -1.54 1.69
N THR A 17 0.84 -2.84 1.50
CA THR A 17 -0.38 -3.60 1.90
C THR A 17 -0.62 -3.63 3.41
N GLY A 18 0.39 -3.33 4.23
CA GLY A 18 0.25 -3.13 5.68
C GLY A 18 -0.38 -1.78 6.08
N PHE A 19 -0.52 -0.85 5.13
CA PHE A 19 -1.02 0.51 5.35
C PHE A 19 -2.18 0.84 4.38
N PRO A 20 -3.28 0.08 4.36
CA PRO A 20 -4.33 0.22 3.33
C PRO A 20 -5.05 1.58 3.30
N PHE A 21 -4.87 2.40 4.34
CA PHE A 21 -5.55 3.70 4.49
C PHE A 21 -4.59 4.89 4.61
N SER A 22 -3.28 4.66 4.51
CA SER A 22 -2.26 5.71 4.61
C SER A 22 -1.06 5.40 3.70
N GLY A 23 -0.16 6.37 3.50
CA GLY A 23 1.11 6.07 2.81
C GLY A 23 0.99 5.71 1.32
N GLN A 24 -0.03 6.20 0.61
CA GLN A 24 -0.31 5.92 -0.81
C GLN A 24 -0.72 4.46 -1.07
N PRO A 25 -1.88 4.02 -0.54
CA PRO A 25 -2.32 2.64 -0.66
C PRO A 25 -2.60 2.25 -2.11
N LYS A 26 -2.30 1.00 -2.46
CA LYS A 26 -2.44 0.48 -3.82
C LYS A 26 -3.87 0.21 -4.27
N GLN A 27 -4.69 -0.04 -3.26
CA GLN A 27 -6.11 -0.34 -3.39
C GLN A 27 -6.94 0.93 -3.58
N ASP A 28 -6.41 2.12 -3.30
CA ASP A 28 -7.12 3.37 -3.64
C ASP A 28 -6.81 3.75 -5.09
N ILE A 29 -7.81 3.66 -5.97
CA ILE A 29 -7.64 4.02 -7.38
C ILE A 29 -7.29 5.50 -7.60
N ARG A 30 -7.55 6.35 -6.60
CA ARG A 30 -7.23 7.78 -6.61
C ARG A 30 -5.79 8.04 -6.19
N SER A 31 -5.10 7.03 -5.67
CA SER A 31 -3.69 7.13 -5.28
C SER A 31 -2.81 7.27 -6.52
N ASP A 32 -1.82 8.18 -6.49
CA ASP A 32 -0.82 8.28 -7.54
C ASP A 32 0.31 7.25 -7.36
N ILE A 33 -0.09 5.99 -7.45
CA ILE A 33 0.79 4.84 -7.36
C ILE A 33 1.26 4.42 -8.72
N ALA A 34 2.43 3.77 -8.71
CA ALA A 34 3.08 3.12 -9.81
C ALA A 34 2.31 1.88 -10.33
N LEU A 35 0.99 1.92 -10.44
CA LEU A 35 0.18 0.82 -10.97
C LEU A 35 -0.46 1.16 -12.31
N THR A 36 -0.61 0.13 -13.13
CA THR A 36 -1.23 0.21 -14.46
C THR A 36 -2.75 -0.04 -14.39
N TRP A 37 -3.33 -0.38 -13.22
CA TRP A 37 -4.77 -0.67 -13.10
C TRP A 37 -5.61 0.62 -12.94
N GLY A 38 -6.74 0.65 -13.64
CA GLY A 38 -7.80 1.68 -13.53
C GLY A 38 -7.45 3.17 -13.80
N PRO A 39 -6.52 3.53 -14.72
CA PRO A 39 -6.14 4.94 -14.93
C PRO A 39 -7.32 5.84 -15.34
N LEU A 40 -8.30 5.33 -16.08
CA LEU A 40 -9.50 6.09 -16.46
C LEU A 40 -10.49 6.28 -15.31
N TYR A 41 -10.54 5.35 -14.34
CA TYR A 41 -11.36 5.50 -13.14
C TYR A 41 -10.80 6.60 -12.24
N ARG A 42 -9.47 6.71 -12.16
CA ARG A 42 -8.80 7.82 -11.49
C ARG A 42 -9.18 9.17 -12.10
N VAL A 43 -9.09 9.31 -13.42
CA VAL A 43 -9.49 10.55 -14.12
C VAL A 43 -10.95 10.90 -13.83
N TRP A 44 -11.84 9.89 -13.76
CA TRP A 44 -13.24 10.11 -13.39
C TRP A 44 -13.38 10.70 -11.99
N TYR A 45 -12.65 10.21 -11.00
CA TYR A 45 -12.64 10.80 -9.67
C TYR A 45 -11.96 12.19 -9.62
N GLU A 46 -10.88 12.40 -10.36
CA GLU A 46 -10.14 13.68 -10.38
C GLU A 46 -10.93 14.82 -11.02
N THR A 47 -11.86 14.48 -11.92
CA THR A 47 -12.65 15.44 -12.71
C THR A 47 -14.12 15.49 -12.30
N ASP A 48 -14.49 14.89 -11.16
CA ASP A 48 -15.87 14.78 -10.69
C ASP A 48 -16.83 14.22 -11.76
N GLY A 49 -16.34 13.26 -12.55
CA GLY A 49 -17.06 12.57 -13.61
C GLY A 49 -17.16 13.30 -14.95
N ALA A 50 -16.46 14.43 -15.13
CA ALA A 50 -16.44 15.14 -16.42
C ALA A 50 -15.65 14.38 -17.50
N GLU A 51 -14.60 13.66 -17.12
CA GLU A 51 -13.74 12.87 -17.99
C GLU A 51 -13.51 11.46 -17.42
N GLY A 52 -12.81 10.61 -18.17
CA GLY A 52 -12.48 9.25 -17.73
C GLY A 52 -13.62 8.25 -17.93
N LEU A 53 -13.58 7.17 -17.17
CA LEU A 53 -14.58 6.10 -17.19
C LEU A 53 -15.20 5.99 -15.80
N GLU A 54 -16.52 5.90 -15.73
CA GLU A 54 -17.19 5.69 -14.45
C GLU A 54 -16.79 4.32 -13.85
N PRO A 55 -16.31 4.28 -12.60
CA PRO A 55 -15.91 3.03 -11.96
C PRO A 55 -17.13 2.13 -11.69
N PRO A 56 -16.97 0.80 -11.80
CA PRO A 56 -17.94 -0.16 -11.30
C PRO A 56 -18.15 -0.06 -9.78
N ASP A 57 -19.24 -0.66 -9.29
CA ASP A 57 -19.69 -0.53 -7.90
C ASP A 57 -18.68 -1.06 -6.87
N ASP A 58 -17.91 -2.09 -7.22
CA ASP A 58 -16.85 -2.66 -6.37
C ASP A 58 -15.71 -1.65 -6.14
N ILE A 59 -15.24 -0.98 -7.21
CA ILE A 59 -14.23 0.09 -7.10
C ILE A 59 -14.76 1.29 -6.32
N LYS A 60 -16.02 1.68 -6.56
CA LYS A 60 -16.69 2.73 -5.77
C LYS A 60 -16.73 2.37 -4.29
N ARG A 61 -17.06 1.12 -3.97
CA ARG A 61 -17.09 0.62 -2.60
C ARG A 61 -15.71 0.66 -1.94
N MET A 62 -14.65 0.32 -2.67
CA MET A 62 -13.29 0.43 -2.16
C MET A 62 -12.93 1.88 -1.80
N VAL A 63 -13.32 2.84 -2.64
CA VAL A 63 -13.13 4.28 -2.37
C VAL A 63 -13.89 4.72 -1.12
N GLU A 64 -15.16 4.32 -0.96
CA GLU A 64 -15.95 4.60 0.24
C GLU A 64 -15.30 4.04 1.50
N ILE A 65 -14.86 2.78 1.45
CA ILE A 65 -14.17 2.11 2.56
C ILE A 65 -12.95 2.91 2.99
N ILE A 66 -12.14 3.36 2.03
CA ILE A 66 -10.90 4.10 2.31
C ILE A 66 -11.20 5.47 2.93
N ASP A 67 -12.23 6.17 2.46
CA ASP A 67 -12.61 7.47 3.04
C ASP A 67 -13.19 7.34 4.45
N GLU A 68 -14.00 6.30 4.69
CA GLU A 68 -14.52 6.00 6.03
C GLU A 68 -13.39 5.58 6.99
N ALA A 69 -12.48 4.72 6.55
CA ALA A 69 -11.42 4.17 7.38
C ALA A 69 -10.42 5.24 7.86
N LYS A 70 -10.17 6.28 7.04
CA LYS A 70 -9.28 7.41 7.40
C LYS A 70 -9.75 8.18 8.65
N VAL A 71 -11.04 8.16 8.96
CA VAL A 71 -11.64 8.89 10.08
C VAL A 71 -12.22 7.98 11.17
N SER A 72 -12.15 6.67 10.96
CA SER A 72 -12.68 5.65 11.87
C SER A 72 -11.71 5.27 12.98
N ASP A 73 -12.23 4.71 14.07
CA ASP A 73 -11.41 4.08 15.11
C ASP A 73 -10.77 2.77 14.62
N ARG A 74 -9.89 2.19 15.47
CA ARG A 74 -9.10 1.01 15.10
C ARG A 74 -9.96 -0.22 14.81
N ASP A 75 -11.00 -0.47 15.60
CA ASP A 75 -11.80 -1.68 15.43
C ASP A 75 -12.58 -1.58 14.12
N ARG A 76 -13.13 -0.40 13.84
CA ARG A 76 -13.80 -0.12 12.57
C ARG A 76 -12.85 -0.16 11.37
N GLN A 77 -11.62 0.34 11.50
CA GLN A 77 -10.59 0.22 10.47
C GLN A 77 -10.29 -1.25 10.12
N ILE A 78 -10.28 -2.15 11.10
CA ILE A 78 -10.01 -3.58 10.88
C ILE A 78 -11.14 -4.21 10.06
N GLU A 79 -12.39 -3.94 10.40
CA GLU A 79 -13.55 -4.43 9.65
C GLU A 79 -13.52 -3.95 8.19
N LEU A 80 -13.29 -2.65 8.02
CA LEU A 80 -13.19 -2.01 6.70
C LEU A 80 -12.01 -2.58 5.88
N ALA A 81 -10.87 -2.88 6.52
CA ALA A 81 -9.73 -3.47 5.83
C ALA A 81 -10.03 -4.89 5.34
N GLN A 82 -10.74 -5.69 6.15
CA GLN A 82 -11.17 -7.04 5.74
C GLN A 82 -12.09 -6.98 4.52
N GLU A 83 -13.05 -6.05 4.52
CA GLU A 83 -13.93 -5.84 3.37
C GLU A 83 -13.16 -5.38 2.12
N LEU A 84 -12.25 -4.41 2.28
CA LEU A 84 -11.41 -3.91 1.19
C LEU A 84 -10.62 -5.04 0.52
N PHE A 85 -9.94 -5.87 1.32
CA PHE A 85 -9.13 -6.96 0.79
C PHE A 85 -9.97 -8.12 0.25
N GLN A 86 -11.19 -8.33 0.77
CA GLN A 86 -12.12 -9.30 0.17
C GLN A 86 -12.48 -8.86 -1.26
N ILE A 87 -12.86 -7.60 -1.46
CA ILE A 87 -13.17 -7.05 -2.79
C ILE A 87 -11.94 -7.16 -3.71
N TRP A 88 -10.76 -6.76 -3.21
CA TRP A 88 -9.51 -6.80 -3.98
C TRP A 88 -9.19 -8.21 -4.52
N VAL A 89 -9.33 -9.23 -3.65
CA VAL A 89 -9.05 -10.62 -4.00
C VAL A 89 -10.11 -11.18 -4.95
N ASP A 90 -11.39 -10.87 -4.75
CA ASP A 90 -12.47 -11.37 -5.60
C ASP A 90 -12.42 -10.77 -7.01
N SER A 91 -12.03 -9.50 -7.13
CA SER A 91 -11.97 -8.79 -8.42
C SER A 91 -10.68 -9.04 -9.21
N LEU A 92 -9.61 -9.56 -8.58
CA LEU A 92 -8.34 -9.93 -9.23
C LEU A 92 -7.72 -8.81 -10.09
N TYR A 93 -7.77 -7.55 -9.62
CA TYR A 93 -7.16 -6.42 -10.32
C TYR A 93 -5.63 -6.53 -10.42
N GLU A 94 -5.03 -7.27 -9.50
CA GLU A 94 -3.63 -7.65 -9.51
C GLU A 94 -3.50 -9.17 -9.27
N ILE A 95 -2.59 -9.83 -9.99
CA ILE A 95 -2.36 -11.26 -9.87
C ILE A 95 -1.03 -11.48 -9.14
N GLY A 96 -1.11 -11.64 -7.83
CA GLY A 96 0.03 -11.99 -6.99
C GLY A 96 0.53 -13.41 -7.26
N THR A 97 1.86 -13.59 -7.30
CA THR A 97 2.48 -14.91 -7.47
C THR A 97 3.02 -15.48 -6.16
N VAL A 98 3.73 -14.65 -5.39
CA VAL A 98 4.27 -14.94 -4.05
C VAL A 98 4.20 -13.68 -3.20
N GLY A 99 4.02 -13.84 -1.88
CA GLY A 99 3.94 -12.75 -0.92
C GLY A 99 4.96 -12.90 0.22
N LEU A 100 5.08 -11.87 1.06
CA LEU A 100 5.95 -11.85 2.25
C LEU A 100 7.42 -12.18 1.94
N THR A 101 7.88 -11.83 0.73
CA THR A 101 9.24 -12.13 0.31
C THR A 101 10.24 -11.20 1.01
N PRO A 102 11.45 -11.68 1.36
CA PRO A 102 12.52 -10.81 1.83
C PRO A 102 13.13 -9.95 0.70
N MET A 103 12.67 -10.12 -0.55
CA MET A 103 13.26 -9.54 -1.76
C MET A 103 13.24 -8.02 -1.76
N VAL A 104 12.19 -7.40 -1.20
CA VAL A 104 12.11 -5.95 -1.19
C VAL A 104 13.00 -5.41 -0.08
N GLN A 105 12.93 -5.90 1.17
CA GLN A 105 13.70 -5.30 2.28
C GLN A 105 13.89 -6.24 3.51
N GLY A 106 13.97 -7.56 3.34
CA GLY A 106 13.93 -8.53 4.45
C GLY A 106 15.25 -8.89 5.12
N VAL A 107 16.37 -8.25 4.75
CA VAL A 107 17.69 -8.54 5.34
C VAL A 107 18.19 -7.32 6.10
N LEU A 108 18.23 -7.42 7.41
CA LEU A 108 18.89 -6.46 8.28
C LEU A 108 20.30 -6.96 8.57
N VAL A 109 21.30 -6.09 8.36
CA VAL A 109 22.70 -6.37 8.71
C VAL A 109 23.06 -5.46 9.87
N VAL A 110 23.41 -6.07 11.00
CA VAL A 110 23.77 -5.37 12.24
C VAL A 110 25.17 -5.79 12.64
N ASN A 111 25.98 -4.84 13.10
CA ASN A 111 27.30 -5.15 13.65
C ASN A 111 27.13 -5.82 15.03
N ASP A 112 27.93 -6.84 15.32
CA ASP A 112 27.85 -7.58 16.60
C ASP A 112 28.01 -6.70 17.85
N ASN A 113 28.69 -5.55 17.74
CA ASN A 113 28.88 -4.60 18.83
C ASN A 113 27.83 -3.47 18.85
N LEU A 114 26.93 -3.40 17.87
CA LEU A 114 25.86 -2.39 17.81
C LEU A 114 24.62 -2.93 18.53
N MET A 115 24.36 -2.37 19.70
CA MET A 115 23.28 -2.77 20.58
C MET A 115 22.04 -1.90 20.43
N ASN A 116 20.95 -2.41 21.01
CA ASN A 116 19.62 -1.79 21.02
C ASN A 116 18.95 -1.68 19.64
N VAL A 117 19.42 -2.49 18.67
CA VAL A 117 18.72 -2.71 17.41
C VAL A 117 17.64 -3.79 17.64
N PRO A 118 16.36 -3.54 17.31
CA PRO A 118 15.31 -4.54 17.42
C PRO A 118 15.60 -5.77 16.55
N GLU A 119 15.24 -6.96 17.03
CA GLU A 119 15.33 -8.20 16.26
C GLU A 119 14.37 -8.21 15.06
N VAL A 120 13.24 -7.51 15.19
CA VAL A 120 12.22 -7.37 14.16
C VAL A 120 11.97 -5.88 13.91
N ALA A 121 12.07 -5.48 12.64
CA ALA A 121 11.66 -4.16 12.17
C ALA A 121 10.58 -4.34 11.11
N GLY A 122 9.59 -3.43 11.10
CA GLY A 122 8.73 -3.34 9.93
C GLY A 122 9.54 -2.76 8.78
N ASN A 123 9.32 -3.24 7.56
CA ASN A 123 10.02 -2.71 6.40
C ASN A 123 9.05 -2.26 5.34
N ASP A 124 8.84 -0.96 5.31
CA ASP A 124 7.96 -0.32 4.35
C ASP A 124 8.29 1.17 4.24
N TRP A 125 7.94 1.77 3.11
CA TRP A 125 8.14 3.21 2.91
C TRP A 125 7.38 4.08 3.93
N PRO A 126 6.12 3.77 4.32
CA PRO A 126 5.40 4.53 5.35
C PRO A 126 6.08 4.49 6.73
N LEU A 127 6.79 3.40 7.03
CA LEU A 127 7.53 3.22 8.29
C LEU A 127 8.85 4.00 8.33
N ARG A 128 9.33 4.47 7.17
CA ARG A 128 10.62 5.15 7.02
C ARG A 128 11.80 4.31 7.50
N THR A 129 11.70 2.98 7.40
CA THR A 129 12.69 2.02 7.91
C THR A 129 14.12 2.42 7.48
N PRO A 130 15.09 2.50 8.43
CA PRO A 130 15.02 2.07 9.83
C PRO A 130 14.49 3.14 10.81
N GLY A 131 13.79 4.18 10.37
CA GLY A 131 13.26 5.22 11.27
C GLY A 131 12.28 4.70 12.33
N ASP A 132 11.52 3.64 12.03
CA ASP A 132 10.58 2.99 12.94
C ASP A 132 11.26 2.25 14.10
N THR A 133 12.55 1.93 13.97
CA THR A 133 13.31 1.19 14.99
C THR A 133 14.02 2.10 16.01
N ARG A 134 13.80 3.42 15.93
CA ARG A 134 14.42 4.44 16.80
C ARG A 134 15.96 4.41 16.78
N PRO A 135 16.62 4.65 15.62
CA PRO A 135 18.07 4.58 15.51
C PRO A 135 18.83 5.51 16.47
N GLU A 136 18.20 6.57 16.95
CA GLU A 136 18.74 7.48 17.96
C GLU A 136 19.03 6.80 19.31
N GLN A 137 18.48 5.62 19.56
CA GLN A 137 18.72 4.83 20.77
C GLN A 137 19.79 3.74 20.59
N TYR A 138 20.37 3.60 19.41
CA TYR A 138 21.41 2.61 19.16
C TYR A 138 22.73 3.03 19.81
N PHE A 139 23.52 2.05 20.26
CA PHE A 139 24.83 2.33 20.84
C PHE A 139 25.82 1.20 20.59
N PHE A 140 27.11 1.55 20.48
CA PHE A 140 28.17 0.55 20.43
C PHE A 140 28.59 0.14 21.85
N THR A 141 28.79 -1.16 22.06
CA THR A 141 29.50 -1.66 23.25
C THR A 141 30.98 -1.29 23.17
N GLN A 142 31.56 -0.93 24.33
CA GLN A 142 33.00 -0.69 24.47
C GLN A 142 33.78 -1.99 24.60
#